data_AF-A0A258W7B1-F1
#
_entry.id   AF-A0A258W7B1-F1
#
_cell.length_a   1.000
_cell.length_b   1.000
_cell.length_c   1.000
_cell.angle_alpha   90.00
_cell.angle_beta   90.00
_cell.angle_gamma   90.00
#
_symmetry.space_group_name_H-M   'P 1'
#
loop_
_entity.id
_entity.type
_entity.pdbx_description
1 polymer ?
#
loop_
_entity_poly.entity_id
_entity_poly.type
_entity_poly.pdbx_seq_one_letter_code
_entity_poly.pdbx_strand_id
1 'polypeptide(L)'
;MNSENKEKLQKNRPGTFIRFSEDEQNRLDTESLILGKSIPTLLRDSYFNRLPTKPLIDNEGTKSILAQLGRIGNNINQLAKNSNRGLPILKSDLAQIEEQISLILQYITRSNGVCKNQNK
;
A
#
# COMPACT_ATOMS: atom_id res chain seq x y z
N MET A 1 7.20 28.93 -45.90
CA MET A 1 7.38 27.55 -45.41
C MET A 1 7.91 27.63 -43.99
N ASN A 2 7.29 26.90 -43.08
CA ASN A 2 6.95 27.38 -41.74
C ASN A 2 8.08 27.23 -40.72
N SER A 3 8.40 28.35 -40.05
CA SER A 3 9.30 28.47 -38.92
C SER A 3 8.61 28.25 -37.55
N GLU A 4 7.42 27.64 -37.53
CA GLU A 4 6.52 27.62 -36.36
C GLU A 4 6.65 26.38 -35.43
N ASN A 5 7.64 25.50 -35.60
CA ASN A 5 7.66 24.22 -34.87
C ASN A 5 8.93 23.96 -34.02
N LYS A 6 9.41 24.97 -33.29
CA LYS A 6 10.49 24.79 -32.30
C LYS A 6 10.23 25.34 -30.89
N GLU A 7 9.03 25.82 -30.58
CA GLU A 7 8.63 26.05 -29.19
C GLU A 7 8.03 24.78 -28.59
N LYS A 8 8.88 23.77 -28.36
CA LYS A 8 8.51 22.70 -27.42
C LYS A 8 8.46 23.32 -26.03
N LEU A 9 7.25 23.59 -25.55
CA LEU A 9 6.91 23.99 -24.18
C LEU A 9 7.83 23.31 -23.16
N GLN A 10 8.88 24.02 -22.70
CA GLN A 10 9.56 23.65 -21.47
C GLN A 10 8.56 23.93 -20.35
N LYS A 11 7.74 22.93 -20.02
CA LYS A 11 6.86 22.97 -18.85
C LYS A 11 7.76 23.25 -17.64
N ASN A 12 7.75 24.49 -17.14
CA ASN A 12 8.42 24.88 -15.91
C ASN A 12 7.91 23.99 -14.78
N ARG A 13 8.65 22.93 -14.46
CA ARG A 13 8.40 22.11 -13.28
C ARG A 13 9.06 22.81 -12.09
N PRO A 14 8.41 22.88 -10.93
CA PRO A 14 9.04 23.42 -9.74
C PRO A 14 10.31 22.62 -9.43
N GLY A 15 11.43 23.32 -9.29
CA GLY A 15 12.71 22.78 -8.87
C GLY A 15 13.07 23.31 -7.50
N THR A 16 13.88 22.55 -6.75
CA THR A 16 14.43 22.96 -5.46
C THR A 16 15.93 22.83 -5.52
N PHE A 17 16.65 23.85 -5.04
CA PHE A 17 18.09 23.79 -4.85
C PHE A 17 18.38 23.28 -3.44
N ILE A 18 19.18 22.22 -3.34
CA ILE A 18 19.55 21.59 -2.07
C ILE A 18 21.05 21.82 -1.89
N ARG A 19 21.45 22.31 -0.71
CA ARG A 19 22.86 22.47 -0.34
C ARG A 19 23.30 21.21 0.41
N PHE A 20 24.48 20.70 0.07
CA PHE A 20 25.10 19.54 0.68
C PHE A 20 26.43 19.92 1.32
N SER A 21 26.84 19.19 2.35
CA SER A 21 28.24 19.17 2.79
C SER A 21 29.11 18.42 1.78
N GLU A 22 30.43 18.56 1.89
CA GLU A 22 31.37 17.81 1.02
C GLU A 22 31.18 16.29 1.14
N ASP A 23 30.99 15.78 2.36
CA ASP A 23 30.78 14.35 2.62
C ASP A 23 29.46 13.84 2.00
N GLU A 24 28.39 14.62 2.12
CA GLU A 24 27.07 14.29 1.53
C GLU A 24 27.14 14.26 0.00
N GLN A 25 27.83 15.24 -0.59
CA GLN A 25 28.02 15.35 -2.02
C GLN A 25 28.85 14.16 -2.56
N ASN A 26 29.98 13.85 -1.92
CA ASN A 26 30.82 12.70 -2.29
C ASN A 26 30.06 11.37 -2.24
N ARG A 27 29.19 11.21 -1.24
CA ARG A 27 28.33 10.04 -1.13
C ARG A 27 27.34 9.95 -2.28
N LEU A 28 26.64 11.05 -2.60
CA LEU A 28 25.69 11.10 -3.72
C LEU A 28 26.36 10.85 -5.06
N ASP A 29 27.57 11.37 -5.27
CA ASP A 29 28.35 11.12 -6.48
C ASP A 29 28.74 9.64 -6.62
N THR A 30 29.17 9.02 -5.52
CA THR A 30 29.48 7.58 -5.47
C THR A 30 28.24 6.74 -5.76
N GLU A 31 27.11 7.03 -5.13
CA GLU A 31 25.85 6.32 -5.36
C GLU A 31 25.30 6.54 -6.78
N SER A 32 25.47 7.74 -7.33
CA SER A 32 25.15 8.09 -8.73
C SER A 32 25.93 7.24 -9.72
N LEU A 33 27.23 7.06 -9.48
CA LEU A 33 28.11 6.20 -10.28
C LEU A 33 27.71 4.73 -10.19
N ILE A 34 27.48 4.20 -8.99
CA ILE A 34 27.13 2.79 -8.76
C ILE A 34 25.78 2.44 -9.41
N LEU A 35 24.80 3.33 -9.30
CA LEU A 35 23.42 3.07 -9.74
C LEU A 35 23.15 3.55 -11.17
N GLY A 36 24.09 4.26 -11.80
CA GLY A 36 23.94 4.82 -13.15
C GLY A 36 22.80 5.84 -13.24
N LYS A 37 22.48 6.53 -12.13
CA LYS A 37 21.35 7.46 -12.02
C LYS A 37 21.83 8.84 -11.63
N SER A 38 21.24 9.88 -12.21
CA SER A 38 21.53 11.25 -11.77
C SER A 38 21.13 11.49 -10.31
N ILE A 39 21.85 12.36 -9.61
CA ILE A 39 21.55 12.74 -8.22
C ILE A 39 20.08 13.18 -8.04
N PRO A 40 19.49 14.03 -8.90
CA PRO A 40 18.07 14.37 -8.80
C PRO A 40 17.14 13.16 -8.89
N THR A 41 17.46 12.18 -9.73
CA THR A 41 16.70 10.93 -9.84
C THR A 41 16.82 10.10 -8.57
N LEU A 42 18.03 9.98 -8.01
CA LEU A 42 18.26 9.26 -6.75
C LEU A 42 17.48 9.86 -5.59
N LEU A 43 17.52 11.19 -5.44
CA LEU A 43 16.77 11.90 -4.39
C LEU A 43 15.25 11.75 -4.57
N ARG A 44 14.79 11.78 -5.82
CA ARG A 44 13.37 11.58 -6.14
C ARG A 44 12.93 10.15 -5.81
N ASP A 45 13.73 9.17 -6.20
CA ASP A 45 13.44 7.75 -5.93
C ASP A 45 13.46 7.47 -4.42
N SER A 46 14.46 8.00 -3.69
CA SER A 46 14.55 7.78 -2.25
C SER A 46 13.37 8.39 -1.49
N TYR A 47 12.82 9.52 -1.95
CA TYR A 47 11.72 10.20 -1.26
C TYR A 47 10.33 9.72 -1.69
N PHE A 48 10.10 9.48 -2.98
CA PHE A 48 8.78 9.14 -3.53
C PHE A 48 8.58 7.63 -3.76
N ASN A 49 9.66 6.86 -3.93
CA ASN A 49 9.59 5.41 -4.11
C ASN A 49 9.99 4.63 -2.85
N ARG A 50 10.07 5.29 -1.68
CA ARG A 50 10.19 4.62 -0.38
C ARG A 50 8.87 3.95 0.01
N LEU A 51 8.98 2.87 0.78
CA LEU A 51 7.84 2.29 1.49
C LEU A 51 7.13 3.38 2.30
N PRO A 52 5.79 3.36 2.40
CA PRO A 52 5.03 4.35 3.15
C PRO A 52 5.59 4.53 4.57
N THR A 53 6.03 5.74 4.92
CA THR A 53 6.53 6.05 6.26
C THR A 53 5.44 6.09 7.33
N LYS A 54 4.16 5.99 6.93
CA LYS A 54 3.02 5.82 7.83
C LYS A 54 2.45 4.41 7.65
N PRO A 55 2.14 3.70 8.74
CA PRO A 55 1.45 2.42 8.63
C PRO A 55 0.11 2.63 7.91
N LEU A 56 -0.16 1.80 6.90
CA LEU A 56 -1.38 1.87 6.07
C LEU A 56 -2.66 1.62 6.89
N ILE A 57 -2.50 0.91 8.00
CA ILE A 57 -3.53 0.57 8.97
C ILE A 57 -3.08 1.17 10.30
N ASP A 58 -3.93 2.00 10.89
CA ASP A 58 -3.68 2.56 12.21
C ASP A 58 -3.86 1.49 13.32
N ASN A 59 -3.53 1.87 14.56
CA ASN A 59 -3.63 0.96 15.70
C ASN A 59 -5.07 0.48 15.94
N GLU A 60 -6.07 1.32 15.63
CA GLU A 60 -7.49 0.95 15.77
C GLU A 60 -7.92 -0.06 14.69
N GLY A 61 -7.55 0.18 13.43
CA GLY A 61 -7.77 -0.75 12.32
C GLY A 61 -7.10 -2.09 12.57
N THR A 62 -5.89 -2.08 13.13
CA THR A 62 -5.16 -3.31 13.49
C THR A 62 -5.91 -4.11 14.56
N LYS A 63 -6.40 -3.45 15.62
CA LYS A 63 -7.22 -4.09 16.66
C LYS A 63 -8.51 -4.67 16.09
N SER A 64 -9.17 -3.96 15.16
CA SER A 64 -10.40 -4.42 14.52
C SER A 64 -10.16 -5.67 13.66
N ILE A 65 -9.09 -5.69 12.86
CA ILE A 65 -8.71 -6.84 12.04
C ILE A 65 -8.39 -8.05 12.92
N LEU A 66 -7.59 -7.86 13.97
CA LEU A 66 -7.26 -8.94 14.92
C LEU A 66 -8.51 -9.51 15.59
N ALA A 67 -9.47 -8.67 15.99
CA ALA A 67 -10.72 -9.12 16.56
C ALA A 67 -11.56 -9.95 15.58
N GLN A 68 -11.62 -9.55 14.31
CA GLN A 68 -12.34 -10.29 13.27
C GLN A 68 -11.67 -11.63 12.95
N LEU A 69 -10.33 -11.66 12.84
CA LEU A 69 -9.57 -12.90 12.67
C LEU A 69 -9.80 -13.87 13.83
N GLY A 70 -9.86 -13.37 15.07
CA GLY A 70 -10.18 -14.18 16.25
C GLY A 70 -11.57 -14.81 16.16
N ARG A 71 -12.58 -14.08 15.65
CA ARG A 71 -13.94 -14.60 15.43
C ARG A 71 -13.96 -15.70 14.36
N ILE A 72 -13.27 -15.50 13.24
CA ILE A 72 -13.13 -16.50 12.18
C ILE A 72 -12.47 -17.77 12.72
N GLY A 73 -11.35 -17.62 13.43
CA GLY A 73 -10.64 -18.76 14.04
C GLY A 73 -11.53 -19.54 15.01
N ASN A 74 -12.32 -18.85 15.82
CA ASN A 74 -13.28 -19.49 16.73
C ASN A 74 -14.38 -20.26 15.97
N ASN A 75 -14.92 -19.69 14.89
CA ASN A 75 -15.93 -20.33 14.07
C ASN A 75 -15.39 -21.57 13.35
N ILE A 76 -14.17 -21.48 12.78
CA ILE A 76 -13.48 -22.63 12.17
C ILE A 76 -13.24 -23.72 13.21
N ASN A 77 -12.81 -23.36 14.43
CA ASN A 77 -12.60 -24.32 15.51
C ASN A 77 -13.91 -25.02 15.94
N GLN A 78 -15.03 -24.30 15.94
CA GLN A 78 -16.35 -24.88 16.21
C GLN A 78 -16.76 -25.87 15.11
N LEU A 79 -16.55 -25.52 13.84
CA LEU A 79 -16.79 -26.41 12.72
C LEU A 79 -15.93 -27.67 12.78
N ALA A 80 -14.64 -27.53 13.08
CA ALA A 80 -13.74 -28.66 13.25
C ALA A 80 -14.20 -29.59 14.39
N LYS A 81 -14.61 -29.03 15.54
CA LYS A 81 -15.16 -29.81 16.66
C LYS A 81 -16.45 -30.54 16.28
N ASN A 82 -17.34 -29.88 15.53
CA ASN A 82 -18.59 -30.49 15.08
C ASN A 82 -18.32 -31.63 14.09
N SER A 83 -17.41 -31.41 13.13
CA SER A 83 -16.96 -32.42 12.18
C SER A 83 -16.34 -33.63 12.89
N ASN A 84 -15.48 -33.40 13.89
CA ASN A 84 -14.84 -34.46 14.67
C ASN A 84 -15.84 -35.27 15.50
N ARG A 85 -17.03 -34.72 15.78
CA ARG A 85 -18.14 -35.40 16.44
C ARG A 85 -19.08 -36.12 15.45
N GLY A 86 -18.76 -36.11 14.16
CA GLY A 86 -19.59 -36.67 13.10
C GLY A 86 -20.85 -35.85 12.79
N LEU A 87 -20.93 -34.59 13.26
CA LEU A 87 -22.04 -33.71 12.94
C LEU A 87 -21.86 -33.12 11.53
N PRO A 88 -22.93 -33.04 10.73
CA PRO A 88 -22.86 -32.45 9.40
C PRO A 88 -22.59 -30.95 9.50
N ILE A 89 -21.64 -30.45 8.71
CA ILE A 89 -21.38 -29.02 8.54
C ILE A 89 -22.45 -28.46 7.61
N LEU A 90 -23.18 -27.44 8.05
CA LEU A 90 -24.24 -26.82 7.26
C LEU A 90 -23.67 -25.72 6.36
N LYS A 91 -24.31 -25.48 5.22
CA LYS A 91 -23.95 -24.35 4.34
C LYS A 91 -24.09 -22.98 5.04
N SER A 92 -24.98 -22.88 6.03
CA SER A 92 -25.13 -21.68 6.86
C SER A 92 -23.87 -21.35 7.64
N ASP A 93 -23.13 -22.35 8.09
CA ASP A 93 -21.93 -22.15 8.90
C ASP A 93 -20.77 -21.64 8.05
N LEU A 94 -20.71 -22.06 6.79
CA LEU A 94 -19.78 -21.55 5.79
C LEU A 94 -20.12 -20.10 5.39
N ALA A 95 -21.41 -19.78 5.23
CA ALA A 95 -21.86 -18.43 4.90
C ALA A 95 -21.45 -17.39 5.96
N GLN A 96 -21.45 -17.77 7.25
CA GLN A 96 -20.97 -16.89 8.33
C GLN A 96 -19.47 -16.60 8.25
N ILE A 97 -18.66 -17.55 7.77
CA ILE A 97 -17.22 -17.35 7.57
C ILE A 97 -16.98 -16.44 6.37
N GLU A 98 -17.71 -16.65 5.27
CA GLU A 98 -17.65 -15.80 4.08
C GLU A 98 -17.98 -14.34 4.41
N GLU A 99 -19.01 -14.10 5.22
CA GLU A 99 -19.38 -12.76 5.68
C GLU A 99 -18.25 -12.09 6.47
N GLN A 100 -17.62 -12.83 7.40
CA GLN A 100 -16.51 -12.29 8.21
C GLN A 100 -15.26 -12.01 7.38
N ILE A 101 -14.94 -12.85 6.39
CA ILE A 101 -13.84 -12.61 5.45
C ILE A 101 -14.12 -11.37 4.59
N SER A 102 -15.37 -11.18 4.15
CA SER A 102 -15.79 -10.00 3.39
C SER A 102 -15.61 -8.71 4.19
N LEU A 103 -15.95 -8.72 5.49
CA LEU A 103 -15.73 -7.57 6.38
C LEU A 103 -14.24 -7.23 6.50
N ILE A 104 -13.37 -8.21 6.70
CA ILE A 104 -11.91 -7.98 6.76
C ILE A 104 -11.41 -7.38 5.44
N LEU A 105 -11.84 -7.93 4.31
CA LEU A 105 -11.48 -7.41 2.99
C LEU A 105 -11.97 -5.97 2.80
N GLN A 106 -13.16 -5.63 3.27
CA GLN A 106 -13.69 -4.26 3.24
C GLN A 106 -12.84 -3.31 4.10
N TYR A 107 -12.44 -3.73 5.29
CA TYR A 107 -11.58 -2.92 6.16
C TYR A 107 -10.20 -2.68 5.54
N ILE A 108 -9.57 -3.73 4.99
CA ILE A 108 -8.27 -3.63 4.32
C ILE A 108 -8.38 -2.76 3.07
N THR A 109 -9.39 -2.96 2.22
CA THR A 109 -9.57 -2.17 0.99
C THR A 109 -9.94 -0.71 1.24
N ARG A 110 -10.70 -0.41 2.30
CA ARG A 110 -11.00 0.96 2.73
C ARG A 110 -9.78 1.66 3.33
N SER A 111 -8.96 0.93 4.08
CA SER A 111 -7.63 1.38 4.54
C SER A 111 -6.69 1.68 3.36
N ASN A 112 -6.79 0.95 2.26
CA ASN A 112 -6.00 1.16 1.04
C ASN A 112 -6.38 2.43 0.25
N GLY A 113 -7.28 3.30 0.75
CA GLY A 113 -7.62 4.57 0.11
C GLY A 113 -8.39 4.45 -1.21
N VAL A 114 -8.82 3.25 -1.62
CA VAL A 114 -9.65 3.07 -2.81
C VAL A 114 -11.12 3.18 -2.39
N CYS A 115 -11.58 4.40 -2.12
CA CYS A 115 -12.98 4.71 -2.31
C CYS A 115 -13.28 4.48 -3.79
N LYS A 116 -13.87 3.33 -4.16
CA LYS A 116 -14.56 3.23 -5.44
C LYS A 116 -15.65 4.30 -5.40
N ASN A 117 -15.42 5.41 -6.09
CA ASN A 117 -16.45 6.39 -6.40
C ASN A 117 -17.61 5.62 -7.03
N GLN A 118 -18.65 5.37 -6.23
CA GLN A 118 -19.95 5.03 -6.76
C GLN A 118 -20.59 6.35 -7.20
N ASN A 119 -20.24 6.78 -8.41
CA ASN A 119 -21.04 7.69 -9.20
C ASN A 119 -21.17 7.08 -10.58
N LYS A 120 -22.29 6.39 -10.80
CA LYS A 120 -22.98 6.36 -12.08
C LYS A 120 -24.45 6.09 -11.87
#